data_AF-A0A7Y5KCA6-F1
#
_entry.id   AF-A0A7Y5KCA6-F1
#
_cell.length_a   1.000
_cell.length_b   1.000
_cell.length_c   1.000
_cell.angle_alpha   90.00
_cell.angle_beta   90.00
_cell.angle_gamma   90.00
#
_symmetry.space_group_name_H-M   'P 1'
#
loop_
_entity.id
_entity.type
_entity.pdbx_description
1 polymer ?
#
loop_
_entity_poly.entity_id
_entity_poly.type
_entity_poly.pdbx_seq_one_letter_code
_entity_poly.pdbx_strand_id
1 'polypeptide(L)'
;METPKKHVLHVVAQLPDDSSWEDIIEKLQSMKHTQFSTGDLVDWDGFMRRVKTILHDEFPEADALKFELEKDGRRISGYVVSKDFNAMEDADRQDRVWDILENNLSVEEQSRILSVLAYTPSEKSVTGVAT
;
A
#
# COMPACT_ATOMS: atom_id res chain seq x y z
N MET A 1 16.23 -5.81 1.47
CA MET A 1 14.95 -5.12 1.74
C MET A 1 14.66 -5.17 3.23
N GLU A 2 14.55 -4.02 3.88
CA GLU A 2 14.02 -3.91 5.24
C GLU A 2 12.50 -3.87 5.18
N THR A 3 11.86 -4.87 5.77
CA THR A 3 10.40 -4.94 5.95
C THR A 3 9.95 -3.99 7.08
N PRO A 4 8.69 -3.54 7.11
CA PRO A 4 8.16 -2.70 8.21
C PRO A 4 8.44 -3.28 9.61
N LYS A 5 8.33 -4.60 9.77
CA LYS A 5 8.65 -5.31 11.02
C LYS A 5 10.12 -5.16 11.42
N LYS A 6 11.05 -5.30 10.47
CA LYS A 6 12.50 -5.11 10.69
C LYS A 6 12.84 -3.67 11.05
N HIS A 7 12.14 -2.71 10.43
CA HIS A 7 12.33 -1.29 10.71
C HIS A 7 11.88 -0.92 12.13
N VAL A 8 10.71 -1.41 12.56
CA VAL A 8 10.23 -1.25 13.94
C VAL A 8 11.20 -1.90 14.94
N LEU A 9 11.67 -3.12 14.65
CA LEU A 9 12.68 -3.81 15.47
C LEU A 9 13.99 -3.03 15.59
N HIS A 10 14.44 -2.38 14.52
CA HIS A 10 15.65 -1.56 14.53
C HIS A 10 15.49 -0.30 15.40
N VAL A 11 14.33 0.35 15.33
CA VAL A 11 14.02 1.54 16.14
C VAL A 11 13.90 1.17 17.62
N VAL A 12 13.23 0.07 17.93
CA VAL A 12 13.11 -0.44 19.30
C VAL A 12 14.49 -0.80 19.88
N ALA A 13 15.40 -1.36 19.08
CA ALA A 13 16.75 -1.72 19.52
C ALA A 13 17.68 -0.52 19.80
N GLN A 14 17.32 0.69 19.36
CA GLN A 14 18.11 1.92 19.57
C GLN A 14 17.58 2.80 20.70
N LEU A 15 16.49 2.38 21.35
CA LEU A 15 15.88 3.09 22.45
C LEU A 15 16.35 2.50 23.79
N PRO A 16 16.54 3.33 24.83
CA PRO A 16 16.88 2.81 26.15
C PRO A 16 15.75 1.90 26.68
N ASP A 17 16.12 0.88 27.46
CA ASP A 17 15.22 -0.20 27.90
C ASP A 17 13.99 0.28 28.70
N ASP A 18 13.99 1.53 29.17
CA ASP A 18 12.89 2.18 29.90
C ASP A 18 11.97 3.03 29.01
N SER A 19 12.16 3.03 27.69
CA SER A 19 11.36 3.83 26.75
C SER A 19 9.90 3.36 26.70
N SER A 20 8.98 4.32 26.79
CA SER A 20 7.54 4.06 26.67
C SER A 20 7.16 3.77 25.20
N TRP A 21 6.02 3.10 25.01
CA TRP A 21 5.39 2.97 23.69
C TRP A 21 5.11 4.33 23.03
N GLU A 22 4.87 5.36 23.83
CA GLU A 22 4.67 6.73 23.35
C GLU A 22 5.96 7.32 22.75
N ASP A 23 7.13 7.08 23.38
CA ASP A 23 8.44 7.51 22.88
C ASP A 23 8.81 6.79 21.58
N ILE A 24 8.48 5.49 21.49
CA ILE A 24 8.67 4.69 20.26
C ILE A 24 7.83 5.28 19.12
N ILE A 25 6.56 5.60 19.39
CA ILE A 25 5.65 6.17 18.39
C ILE A 25 6.10 7.57 17.97
N GLU A 26 6.47 8.45 18.91
CA GLU A 26 7.00 9.78 18.59
C GLU A 26 8.30 9.71 17.78
N LYS A 27 9.17 8.74 18.06
CA LYS A 27 10.40 8.55 17.27
C LYS A 27 10.10 8.03 15.87
N LEU A 28 9.19 7.07 15.73
CA LEU A 28 8.71 6.62 14.42
C LEU A 28 8.04 7.77 13.63
N GLN A 29 7.27 8.62 14.31
CA GLN A 29 6.59 9.77 13.70
C GLN A 29 7.56 10.89 13.33
N SER A 30 8.54 11.22 14.18
CA SER A 30 9.55 12.24 13.89
C SER A 30 10.51 11.80 12.79
N MET A 31 10.88 10.51 12.74
CA MET A 31 11.63 9.95 11.61
C MET A 31 10.84 10.04 10.31
N LYS A 32 9.54 9.72 10.33
CA LYS A 32 8.65 9.96 9.19
C LYS A 32 8.63 11.46 8.82
N HIS A 33 8.45 12.35 9.79
CA HIS A 33 8.35 13.80 9.51
C HIS A 33 9.65 14.41 8.96
N THR A 34 10.81 13.89 9.36
CA THR A 34 12.12 14.34 8.86
C THR A 34 12.38 13.89 7.42
N GLN A 35 11.72 12.82 6.96
CA GLN A 35 11.74 12.36 5.58
C GLN A 35 10.72 13.08 4.68
N PHE A 36 9.70 13.71 5.29
CA PHE A 36 8.76 14.60 4.60
C PHE A 36 9.21 16.06 4.71
N SER A 37 10.36 16.39 4.13
CA SER A 37 10.58 17.78 3.72
C SER A 37 9.78 18.04 2.44
N THR A 38 8.66 18.73 2.62
CA THR A 38 7.93 19.55 1.66
C THR A 38 8.83 20.07 0.52
N GLY A 39 8.89 19.38 -0.62
CA GLY A 39 9.74 19.82 -1.74
C GLY A 39 9.74 18.91 -2.97
N ASP A 40 9.66 17.60 -2.81
CA ASP A 40 9.65 16.69 -3.96
C ASP A 40 8.23 16.58 -4.53
N LEU A 41 8.02 17.19 -5.70
CA LEU A 41 6.88 16.91 -6.56
C LEU A 41 6.85 15.41 -6.83
N VAL A 42 5.96 14.70 -6.18
CA VAL A 42 5.72 13.28 -6.44
C VAL A 42 5.18 13.16 -7.87
N ASP A 43 5.89 12.44 -8.72
CA ASP A 43 5.37 11.99 -10.01
C ASP A 43 4.28 10.93 -9.78
N TRP A 44 3.05 11.40 -9.56
CA TRP A 44 1.91 10.54 -9.28
C TRP A 44 1.57 9.60 -10.44
N ASP A 45 1.74 10.06 -11.68
CA ASP A 45 1.51 9.23 -12.86
C ASP A 45 2.55 8.11 -12.96
N GLY A 46 3.83 8.43 -12.70
CA GLY A 46 4.90 7.45 -12.63
C GLY A 46 4.69 6.44 -11.50
N PHE A 47 4.29 6.91 -10.32
CA PHE A 47 4.01 6.05 -9.17
C PHE A 47 2.82 5.11 -9.42
N MET A 48 1.68 5.65 -9.87
CA MET A 48 0.50 4.84 -10.20
C MET A 48 0.79 3.83 -11.32
N ARG A 49 1.59 4.21 -12.32
CA ARG A 49 2.02 3.28 -13.38
C ARG A 49 2.83 2.12 -12.81
N ARG A 50 3.77 2.40 -11.90
CA ARG A 50 4.57 1.36 -11.26
C ARG A 50 3.72 0.42 -10.40
N VAL A 51 2.80 0.96 -9.60
CA VAL A 51 1.85 0.14 -8.82
C VAL A 51 1.01 -0.75 -9.73
N LYS A 52 0.52 -0.19 -10.85
CA LYS A 52 -0.20 -0.98 -11.87
C LYS A 52 0.65 -2.09 -12.47
N THR A 53 1.91 -1.82 -12.79
CA THR A 53 2.84 -2.83 -13.33
C THR A 53 3.07 -3.97 -12.34
N ILE A 54 3.37 -3.66 -11.07
CA ILE A 54 3.58 -4.66 -10.02
C ILE A 54 2.37 -5.60 -9.92
N LEU A 55 1.17 -5.03 -9.85
CA LEU A 55 -0.05 -5.85 -9.71
C LEU A 55 -0.43 -6.56 -11.01
N HIS A 56 -0.13 -6.00 -12.18
CA HIS A 56 -0.34 -6.68 -13.46
C HIS A 56 0.61 -7.88 -13.62
N ASP A 57 1.85 -7.78 -13.16
CA ASP A 57 2.82 -8.90 -13.24
C ASP A 57 2.37 -10.09 -12.37
N GLU A 58 1.77 -9.81 -11.21
CA GLU A 58 1.24 -10.83 -10.30
C GLU A 58 -0.17 -11.32 -10.68
N PHE A 59 -0.96 -10.47 -11.35
CA PHE A 59 -2.32 -10.77 -11.81
C PHE A 59 -2.46 -10.45 -13.31
N PRO A 60 -1.77 -11.17 -14.20
CA PRO A 60 -1.74 -10.87 -15.64
C PRO A 60 -3.11 -10.99 -16.32
N GLU A 61 -3.99 -11.80 -15.75
CA GLU A 61 -5.35 -12.05 -16.24
C GLU A 61 -6.41 -11.26 -15.45
N ALA A 62 -6.02 -10.19 -14.75
CA ALA A 62 -6.96 -9.33 -14.05
C ALA A 62 -7.94 -8.67 -15.04
N ASP A 63 -9.24 -8.86 -14.80
CA ASP A 63 -10.31 -8.26 -15.60
C ASP A 63 -10.33 -6.72 -15.48
N ALA A 64 -9.84 -6.16 -14.37
CA ALA A 64 -9.64 -4.72 -14.24
C ALA A 64 -8.59 -4.35 -13.17
N LEU A 65 -7.87 -3.26 -13.43
CA LEU A 65 -6.94 -2.66 -12.49
C LEU A 65 -7.02 -1.14 -12.62
N LYS A 66 -7.56 -0.46 -11.59
CA LYS A 66 -7.73 1.00 -11.61
C LYS A 66 -7.17 1.63 -10.34
N PHE A 67 -6.55 2.79 -10.52
CA PHE A 67 -6.00 3.63 -9.46
C PHE A 67 -6.26 5.08 -9.79
N GLU A 68 -6.55 5.86 -8.76
CA GLU A 68 -6.85 7.28 -8.83
C GLU A 68 -6.14 8.00 -7.69
N LEU A 69 -5.76 9.26 -7.94
CA LEU A 69 -5.26 10.15 -6.90
C LEU A 69 -6.44 10.65 -6.05
N GLU A 70 -6.30 10.54 -4.74
CA GLU A 70 -7.29 11.03 -3.78
C GLU A 70 -7.43 12.54 -3.84
N LYS A 71 -8.57 13.04 -3.36
CA LYS A 71 -8.88 14.48 -3.34
C LYS A 71 -7.87 15.32 -2.56
N ASP A 72 -7.15 14.71 -1.62
CA ASP A 72 -6.10 15.38 -0.84
C ASP A 72 -4.80 15.59 -1.64
N GLY A 73 -4.66 14.94 -2.81
CA GLY A 73 -3.50 14.99 -3.68
C GLY A 73 -2.25 14.34 -3.10
N ARG A 74 -2.40 13.52 -2.05
CA ARG A 74 -1.28 12.96 -1.26
C ARG A 74 -1.25 11.44 -1.27
N ARG A 75 -2.34 10.79 -1.65
CA ARG A 75 -2.47 9.34 -1.65
C ARG A 75 -3.22 8.86 -2.88
N ILE A 76 -3.01 7.60 -3.22
CA ILE A 76 -3.80 6.93 -4.25
C ILE A 76 -4.71 5.88 -3.60
N SER A 77 -5.86 5.65 -4.21
CA SER A 77 -6.65 4.45 -3.96
C SER A 77 -6.94 3.73 -5.26
N GLY A 78 -7.28 2.46 -5.16
CA GLY A 78 -7.61 1.68 -6.34
C GLY A 78 -8.29 0.37 -6.03
N TYR A 79 -8.42 -0.43 -7.07
CA TYR A 79 -8.93 -1.78 -6.97
C TYR A 79 -8.34 -2.67 -8.06
N VAL A 80 -8.31 -3.96 -7.76
CA VAL A 80 -7.98 -5.05 -8.67
C VAL A 80 -9.17 -6.02 -8.73
N VAL A 81 -9.55 -6.39 -9.94
CA VAL A 81 -10.59 -7.38 -10.20
C VAL A 81 -9.93 -8.55 -10.93
N SER A 82 -9.93 -9.74 -10.34
CA SER A 82 -9.32 -10.93 -10.94
C SER A 82 -10.12 -12.18 -10.65
N LYS A 83 -10.11 -13.13 -11.59
CA LYS A 83 -10.67 -14.48 -11.40
C LYS A 83 -9.85 -15.33 -10.44
N ASP A 84 -8.60 -14.97 -10.21
CA ASP A 84 -7.70 -15.67 -9.27
C ASP A 84 -8.17 -15.56 -7.82
N PHE A 85 -9.06 -14.61 -7.56
CA PHE A 85 -9.69 -14.38 -6.28
C PHE A 85 -10.91 -15.26 -6.04
N ASN A 86 -11.35 -16.03 -7.04
CA ASN A 86 -12.44 -16.97 -6.85
C ASN A 86 -12.05 -18.02 -5.81
N ALA A 87 -13.00 -18.35 -4.93
CA ALA A 87 -12.80 -19.25 -3.79
C ALA A 87 -11.82 -18.76 -2.70
N MET A 88 -11.41 -17.49 -2.73
CA MET A 88 -10.71 -16.84 -1.61
C MET A 88 -11.69 -16.03 -0.76
N GLU A 89 -11.49 -16.01 0.56
CA GLU A 89 -12.21 -15.08 1.44
C GLU A 89 -11.74 -13.65 1.23
N ASP A 90 -12.60 -12.67 1.53
CA ASP A 90 -12.32 -11.25 1.34
C ASP A 90 -10.99 -10.84 2.00
N ALA A 91 -10.74 -11.28 3.22
CA ALA A 91 -9.50 -10.99 3.95
C ALA A 91 -8.26 -11.55 3.23
N ASP A 92 -8.30 -12.81 2.80
CA ASP A 92 -7.18 -13.45 2.10
C ASP A 92 -6.82 -12.72 0.79
N ARG A 93 -7.84 -12.20 0.09
CA ARG A 93 -7.62 -11.43 -1.15
C ARG A 93 -6.92 -10.10 -0.87
N GLN A 94 -7.35 -9.40 0.18
CA GLN A 94 -6.77 -8.14 0.58
C GLN A 94 -5.33 -8.35 1.07
N ASP A 95 -5.09 -9.36 1.90
CA ASP A 95 -3.76 -9.72 2.40
C ASP A 95 -2.83 -10.05 1.23
N ARG A 96 -3.28 -10.84 0.25
CA ARG A 96 -2.48 -11.16 -0.94
C ARG A 96 -2.09 -9.92 -1.74
N VAL A 97 -3.00 -8.99 -1.95
CA VAL A 97 -2.71 -7.73 -2.66
C VAL A 97 -1.72 -6.88 -1.86
N TRP A 98 -1.90 -6.77 -0.54
CA TRP A 98 -0.99 -6.01 0.31
C TRP A 98 0.39 -6.65 0.39
N ASP A 99 0.50 -7.98 0.51
CA ASP A 99 1.77 -8.69 0.50
C ASP A 99 2.58 -8.40 -0.77
N ILE A 100 1.92 -8.37 -1.93
CA ILE A 100 2.56 -8.03 -3.20
C ILE A 100 3.10 -6.59 -3.17
N LEU A 101 2.29 -5.63 -2.71
CA LEU A 101 2.69 -4.23 -2.63
C LEU A 101 3.82 -4.03 -1.62
N GLU A 102 3.75 -4.66 -0.45
CA GLU A 102 4.78 -4.59 0.60
C GLU A 102 6.13 -5.16 0.13
N ASN A 103 6.10 -6.21 -0.70
CA ASN A 103 7.30 -6.81 -1.25
C ASN A 103 7.92 -6.03 -2.41
N ASN A 104 7.22 -5.05 -3.01
CA ASN A 104 7.70 -4.34 -4.19
C ASN A 104 7.85 -2.82 -4.01
N LEU A 105 7.30 -2.29 -2.92
CA LEU A 105 7.33 -0.87 -2.58
C LEU A 105 8.06 -0.62 -1.28
N SER A 106 8.75 0.51 -1.20
CA SER A 106 9.31 1.01 0.05
C SER A 106 8.20 1.41 1.03
N VAL A 107 8.52 1.50 2.33
CA VAL A 107 7.58 1.96 3.37
C VAL A 107 7.02 3.36 3.04
N GLU A 108 7.84 4.22 2.44
CA GLU A 108 7.42 5.55 2.01
C GLU A 108 6.37 5.48 0.90
N GLU A 109 6.62 4.66 -0.13
CA GLU A 109 5.69 4.43 -1.22
C GLU A 109 4.39 3.78 -0.74
N GLN A 110 4.46 2.82 0.19
CA GLN A 110 3.29 2.20 0.81
C GLN A 110 2.42 3.25 1.53
N SER A 111 3.04 4.22 2.22
CA SER A 111 2.30 5.28 2.92
C SER A 111 1.52 6.23 2.00
N ARG A 112 1.84 6.20 0.70
CA ARG A 112 1.15 6.95 -0.36
C ARG A 112 -0.02 6.18 -0.95
N ILE A 113 -0.28 4.95 -0.50
CA ILE A 113 -1.45 4.16 -0.87
C ILE A 113 -2.43 4.21 0.31
N LEU A 114 -3.62 4.77 0.08
CA LEU A 114 -4.67 4.79 1.08
C LEU A 114 -5.41 3.45 1.14
N SER A 115 -5.79 2.91 -0.02
CA SER A 115 -6.50 1.64 -0.10
C SER A 115 -6.36 0.98 -1.47
N VAL A 116 -6.31 -0.35 -1.51
CA VAL A 116 -6.45 -1.13 -2.73
C VAL A 116 -7.43 -2.24 -2.45
N LEU A 117 -8.53 -2.29 -3.20
CA LEU A 117 -9.59 -3.27 -2.95
C LEU A 117 -9.47 -4.44 -3.93
N ALA A 118 -9.53 -5.67 -3.43
CA ALA A 118 -9.53 -6.89 -4.22
C ALA A 118 -10.95 -7.44 -4.40
N TYR A 119 -11.38 -7.60 -5.66
CA TYR A 119 -12.71 -8.08 -6.02
C TYR A 119 -12.67 -9.25 -7.00
N THR A 120 -13.57 -10.20 -6.83
CA THR A 120 -13.92 -11.13 -7.89
C THR A 120 -14.70 -10.41 -9.00
N PRO A 121 -14.77 -10.98 -10.22
CA PRO A 121 -15.50 -10.35 -11.32
C PRO A 121 -16.99 -10.20 -11.03
N SER A 122 -17.56 -11.13 -10.26
CA SER A 122 -18.97 -11.10 -9.85
C SER A 122 -19.28 -9.96 -8.87
N GLU A 123 -18.35 -9.62 -7.97
CA GLU A 123 -18.53 -8.54 -6.99
C GLU A 123 -18.48 -7.16 -7.64
N LYS A 124 -17.64 -6.98 -8.67
CA LYS A 124 -17.56 -5.72 -9.43
C LYS A 124 -18.93 -5.28 -9.98
N SER A 125 -19.75 -6.25 -10.41
CA SER A 125 -21.10 -5.98 -10.92
C SER A 125 -22.07 -5.49 -9.85
N VAL A 126 -21.82 -5.81 -8.57
CA VAL A 126 -22.68 -5.45 -7.44
C VAL A 126 -22.29 -4.10 -6.84
N THR A 127 -21.00 -3.75 -6.85
CA THR A 127 -20.49 -2.50 -6.24
C THR A 127 -20.62 -1.27 -7.12
N GLY A 128 -21.11 -1.40 -8.37
CA GLY A 128 -21.34 -0.27 -9.26
C GLY A 128 -20.05 0.45 -9.69
N VAL A 129 -18.90 -0.23 -9.58
CA VAL A 129 -17.60 0.31 -9.98
C VAL A 129 -17.53 0.33 -11.51
N ALA A 130 -18.02 1.44 -12.07
CA ALA A 130 -18.16 1.63 -13.51
C ALA A 130 -16.80 1.57 -14.22
N THR A 131 -16.79 0.84 -15.34
CA THR A 131 -15.72 0.82 -16.35
C THR A 131 -15.52 2.18 -16.99
#